data_AF-A0A955T3T8-F1
#
_entry.id   AF-A0A955T3T8-F1
#
_cell.length_a   1.000
_cell.length_b   1.000
_cell.length_c   1.000
_cell.angle_alpha   90.00
_cell.angle_beta   90.00
_cell.angle_gamma   90.00
#
_symmetry.space_group_name_H-M   'P 1'
#
loop_
_entity.id
_entity.type
_entity.pdbx_description
1 polymer ?
#
loop_
_entity_poly.entity_id
_entity_poly.type
_entity_poly.pdbx_seq_one_letter_code
_entity_poly.pdbx_strand_id
1 'polypeptide(L)' 'MSETKTIRLESIPLAKFEAKSGSHVLSFFTREQGQIRAIVRTARGKKKPSVPLLPL' A
#
# COMPACT_ATOMS: atom_id res chain seq x y z
N MET A 1 -13.51 -4.34 25.11
CA MET A 1 -12.50 -3.96 24.10
C MET A 1 -12.93 -4.58 22.78
N SER A 2 -13.08 -3.82 21.69
CA SER A 2 -13.54 -4.38 20.40
C SER A 2 -12.45 -5.26 19.76
N GLU A 3 -12.85 -6.44 19.30
CA GLU A 3 -11.97 -7.40 18.60
C GLU A 3 -11.68 -6.94 17.16
N THR A 4 -10.40 -6.98 16.75
CA THR A 4 -10.01 -6.71 15.36
C THR A 4 -10.26 -7.95 14.51
N LYS A 5 -11.20 -7.89 13.56
CA LYS A 5 -11.48 -8.96 12.61
C LYS A 5 -10.62 -8.80 11.35
N THR A 6 -9.86 -9.84 11.01
CA THR A 6 -9.10 -9.91 9.75
C THR A 6 -9.90 -10.69 8.72
N ILE A 7 -10.09 -10.12 7.53
CA ILE A 7 -10.84 -10.74 6.43
C ILE A 7 -9.91 -10.87 5.22
N ARG A 8 -9.92 -12.05 4.59
CA ARG A 8 -9.25 -12.27 3.30
C ARG A 8 -10.28 -12.10 2.19
N LEU A 9 -10.03 -11.18 1.26
CA LEU A 9 -10.93 -10.88 0.15
C LEU A 9 -10.24 -11.18 -1.17
N GLU A 10 -10.92 -11.89 -2.06
CA GLU A 10 -10.54 -11.94 -3.47
C GLU A 10 -10.90 -10.61 -4.13
N SER A 11 -9.91 -9.94 -4.73
CA SER A 11 -10.07 -8.58 -5.23
C SER A 11 -9.35 -8.35 -6.55
N ILE A 12 -9.96 -7.53 -7.41
CA ILE A 12 -9.38 -7.08 -8.68
C ILE A 12 -8.89 -5.63 -8.49
N PRO A 13 -7.60 -5.33 -8.69
CA PRO A 13 -7.11 -3.96 -8.59
C PRO A 13 -7.69 -3.12 -9.73
N LEU A 14 -8.20 -1.93 -9.42
CA LEU A 14 -8.75 -0.99 -10.39
C LEU A 14 -7.79 0.16 -10.67
N ALA A 15 -7.29 0.80 -9.61
CA ALA A 15 -6.42 1.97 -9.74
C ALA A 15 -5.49 2.11 -8.53
N LYS A 16 -4.31 2.69 -8.78
CA LYS A 16 -3.34 3.04 -7.75
C LYS A 16 -2.96 4.51 -7.91
N PHE A 17 -3.07 5.25 -6.81
CA PHE A 17 -2.68 6.65 -6.75
C PHE A 17 -1.60 6.83 -5.68
N GLU A 18 -0.59 7.63 -5.98
CA GLU A 18 0.36 8.08 -4.97
C GLU A 18 -0.25 9.25 -4.19
N ALA A 19 -0.41 9.07 -2.88
CA ALA A 19 -0.83 10.14 -2.00
C ALA A 19 0.41 10.87 -1.46
N LYS A 20 0.22 12.16 -1.14
CA LYS A 20 1.24 12.96 -0.46
C LYS A 20 1.71 12.22 0.81
N SER A 21 3.00 12.34 1.13
CA SER A 21 3.69 11.69 2.27
C SER A 21 4.21 10.25 2.07
N GLY A 22 4.16 9.67 0.87
CA GLY A 22 4.62 8.31 0.60
C GLY A 22 3.58 7.25 0.98
N SER A 23 2.31 7.63 1.00
CA SER A 23 1.19 6.69 1.11
C SER A 23 0.66 6.36 -0.29
N HIS A 24 0.00 5.21 -0.46
CA HIS A 24 -0.69 4.85 -1.69
C HIS A 24 -2.18 4.70 -1.43
N VAL A 25 -3.01 5.22 -2.31
CA VAL A 25 -4.44 4.90 -2.35
C VAL A 25 -4.62 3.81 -3.40
N LEU A 26 -5.14 2.66 -2.97
CA LEU A 26 -5.51 1.56 -3.84
C LEU A 26 -7.03 1.49 -3.92
N SER A 27 -7.56 1.42 -5.14
CA SER A 27 -8.95 1.04 -5.37
C SER A 27 -9.00 -0.36 -5.94
N PHE A 28 -9.86 -1.20 -5.37
CA PHE A 28 -10.04 -2.58 -5.77
C PHE A 28 -11.53 -2.93 -5.77
N PHE A 29 -11.93 -3.80 -6.67
CA PHE A 29 -13.27 -4.37 -6.68
C PHE A 29 -13.24 -5.73 -6.00
N THR A 30 -14.19 -5.96 -5.10
CA THR A 30 -14.42 -7.25 -4.46
C THR A 30 -15.82 -7.73 -4.83
N ARG A 31 -16.01 -9.05 -4.96
CA ARG A 31 -17.32 -9.60 -5.28
C ARG A 31 -18.35 -9.35 -4.18
N GLU A 32 -17.92 -9.37 -2.92
CA GLU A 32 -18.81 -9.28 -1.76
C GLU A 32 -19.21 -7.84 -1.40
N GLN A 33 -18.26 -6.89 -1.49
CA GLN A 33 -18.48 -5.51 -1.04
C GLN A 33 -18.44 -4.48 -2.18
N GLY A 34 -18.24 -4.93 -3.42
CA GLY A 34 -18.12 -4.06 -4.58
C GLY A 34 -16.80 -3.30 -4.59
N GLN A 35 -16.83 -2.05 -5.06
CA GLN A 35 -15.63 -1.21 -5.14
C GLN A 35 -15.24 -0.64 -3.77
N ILE A 36 -14.01 -0.93 -3.36
CA ILE A 36 -13.40 -0.45 -2.12
C ILE A 36 -12.22 0.47 -2.46
N ARG A 37 -11.95 1.43 -1.58
CA ARG A 37 -10.73 2.25 -1.59
C ARG A 37 -10.02 2.08 -0.25
N ALA A 38 -8.74 1.76 -0.28
CA ALA A 38 -7.89 1.67 0.91
C ALA A 38 -6.67 2.58 0.82
N ILE A 39 -6.30 3.17 1.94
CA ILE A 39 -5.06 3.93 2.09
C ILE A 39 -4.01 3.00 2.69
N VAL A 40 -3.00 2.68 1.90
CA VAL A 40 -1.85 1.88 2.30
C VAL A 40 -0.70 2.81 2.64
N ARG A 41 -0.32 2.84 3.91
CA ARG A 41 0.93 3.48 4.34
C ARG A 41 2.05 2.46 4.17
N THR A 42 2.97 2.71 3.24
CA THR A 42 4.20 1.91 3.18
C THR A 42 5.12 2.40 4.29
N ALA A 43 5.66 1.48 5.08
CA ALA A 43 6.73 1.82 6.01
C ALA A 43 7.92 2.29 5.18
N ARG A 44 8.24 3.60 5.21
CA ARG A 44 9.41 4.15 4.52
C ARG A 44 10.66 3.40 4.99
N GLY A 45 11.31 2.64 4.11
CA GLY A 45 12.61 2.04 4.45
C GLY A 45 13.04 0.79 3.71
N LYS A 46 13.09 0.82 2.37
CA LYS A 46 14.19 0.12 1.69
C LYS A 46 15.07 1.18 1.02
N LYS A 47 15.87 1.89 1.83
CA LYS A 47 17.03 2.62 1.32
C LYS A 47 17.85 1.58 0.54
N LYS A 48 18.06 1.79 -0.76
CA LYS A 48 19.14 1.11 -1.48
C LYS A 48 20.43 1.42 -0.70
N PRO A 49 21.32 0.46 -0.41
CA PRO A 49 22.63 0.80 0.12
C PRO A 49 23.31 1.66 -0.95
N SER A 50 23.38 2.96 -0.71
CA SER A 50 24.29 3.84 -1.43
C SER A 50 25.68 3.42 -1.00
N VAL A 51 26.34 2.64 -1.85
CA VAL A 51 27.78 2.39 -1.71
C VAL A 51 28.45 3.77 -1.77
N PRO A 52 29.21 4.18 -0.75
CA PRO A 52 29.94 5.44 -0.83
C PRO A 52 30.92 5.34 -2.00
N LEU A 53 30.79 6.22 -3.00
CA LEU A 53 31.74 6.29 -4.10
C LEU A 53 33.09 6.72 -3.50
N LEU A 54 34.12 5.89 -3.62
CA LEU A 54 35.48 6.31 -3.33
C LEU A 54 35.89 7.36 -4.39
N PRO A 55 36.51 8.48 -3.98
CA PRO A 55 37.03 9.46 -4.94
C PRO A 55 38.11 8.80 -5.81
N LEU A 56 38.06 9.06 -7.12
CA LEU A 56 39.13 8.72 -8.08
C LEU A 56 40.25 9.75 -8.01
#